data_AF-L9KKJ4-F1
#
_entry.id   AF-L9KKJ4-F1
#
_cell.length_a   1.000
_cell.length_b   1.000
_cell.length_c   1.000
_cell.angle_alpha   90.00
_cell.angle_beta   90.00
_cell.angle_gamma   90.00
#
_symmetry.space_group_name_H-M   'P 1'
#
loop_
_entity.id
_entity.type
_entity.pdbx_description
1 polymer ?
#
loop_
_entity_poly.entity_id
_entity_poly.type
_entity_poly.pdbx_seq_one_letter_code
_entity_poly.pdbx_strand_id
1 'polypeptide(L)'
;MNRLCLSVAFLVLLGTLGVSALEVTNHKSKTNVPSQASHPSYCLAPPPIHMQTRYYYNPSAKLCLPFTYCQSAEYKNNFLTKDECVKTCADV
;
A
#
# COMPACT_ATOMS: atom_id res chain seq x y z
N MET A 1 10.34 -63.91 -4.35
CA MET A 1 9.08 -63.16 -4.41
C MET A 1 9.32 -61.89 -5.22
N ASN A 2 8.56 -61.73 -6.31
CA ASN A 2 8.90 -60.95 -7.51
C ASN A 2 9.25 -59.47 -7.26
N ARG A 3 10.37 -59.04 -7.86
CA ARG A 3 10.94 -57.67 -7.78
C ARG A 3 10.06 -56.57 -8.40
N LEU A 4 8.95 -56.94 -9.03
CA LEU A 4 8.04 -56.00 -9.68
C LEU A 4 7.23 -55.17 -8.66
N CYS A 5 6.89 -55.72 -7.48
CA CYS A 5 6.17 -54.97 -6.43
C CYS A 5 7.06 -53.97 -5.67
N LEU A 6 8.37 -54.23 -5.58
CA LEU A 6 9.31 -53.33 -4.89
C LEU A 6 9.56 -52.04 -5.68
N SER A 7 9.44 -52.08 -7.01
CA SER A 7 9.59 -50.89 -7.88
C SER A 7 8.43 -49.90 -7.73
N VAL A 8 7.21 -50.40 -7.55
CA VAL A 8 6.00 -49.57 -7.44
C VAL A 8 5.95 -48.81 -6.11
N ALA A 9 6.41 -49.44 -5.02
CA ALA A 9 6.46 -48.80 -3.70
C ALA A 9 7.45 -47.63 -3.64
N PHE A 10 8.56 -47.68 -4.41
CA PHE A 10 9.54 -46.59 -4.45
C PHE A 10 9.06 -45.35 -5.21
N LEU A 11 8.25 -45.55 -6.26
CA LEU A 11 7.68 -44.43 -7.04
C LEU A 11 6.63 -43.65 -6.24
N VAL A 12 5.90 -44.32 -5.33
CA VAL A 12 4.92 -43.68 -4.45
C VAL A 12 5.59 -42.87 -3.33
N LEU A 13 6.78 -43.28 -2.87
CA LEU A 13 7.50 -42.65 -1.76
C LEU A 13 8.18 -41.31 -2.11
N LEU A 14 8.57 -41.07 -3.36
CA LEU A 14 9.31 -39.85 -3.73
C LEU A 14 8.45 -38.78 -4.42
N GLY A 15 7.18 -39.06 -4.70
CA GLY A 15 6.17 -38.06 -5.08
C GLY A 15 5.78 -37.08 -3.96
N THR A 16 6.55 -37.03 -2.87
CA THR A 16 6.32 -36.21 -1.66
C THR A 16 6.95 -34.81 -1.70
N LEU A 17 7.52 -34.39 -2.84
CA LEU A 17 8.03 -33.03 -3.04
C LEU A 17 7.02 -32.17 -3.83
N GLY A 18 5.89 -31.87 -3.20
CA GLY A 18 4.87 -30.93 -3.70
C GLY A 18 4.62 -29.82 -2.68
N VAL A 19 5.28 -28.69 -2.86
CA VAL A 19 5.24 -27.49 -2.02
C VAL A 19 3.81 -26.98 -1.83
N SER A 20 3.34 -26.90 -0.58
CA SER A 20 2.18 -26.07 -0.22
C SER A 20 2.68 -24.93 0.65
N ALA A 21 2.48 -23.71 0.16
CA ALA A 21 3.02 -22.49 0.72
C ALA A 21 2.43 -22.16 2.10
N LEU A 22 3.32 -21.59 2.92
CA LEU A 22 3.17 -20.84 4.16
C LEU A 22 1.85 -20.05 4.32
N GLU A 23 1.11 -20.29 5.39
CA GLU A 23 0.18 -19.30 5.96
C GLU A 23 0.32 -19.26 7.49
N VAL A 24 1.18 -18.36 7.99
CA VAL A 24 1.39 -18.14 9.43
C VAL A 24 1.21 -16.66 9.76
N THR A 25 0.28 -16.43 10.70
CA THR A 25 -0.04 -15.20 11.47
C THR A 25 -0.78 -14.09 10.70
N ASN A 26 -1.67 -13.26 11.25
CA ASN A 26 -1.81 -12.75 12.62
C ASN A 26 -3.14 -11.97 12.79
N HIS A 27 -3.68 -11.94 14.02
CA HIS A 27 -4.70 -11.06 14.61
C HIS A 27 -5.67 -10.24 13.72
N LYS A 28 -6.91 -10.73 13.55
CA LYS A 28 -8.07 -9.87 13.27
C LYS A 28 -8.52 -9.21 14.58
N SER A 29 -8.09 -7.96 14.81
CA SER A 29 -8.62 -7.13 15.88
C SER A 29 -10.12 -6.92 15.65
N LYS A 30 -10.96 -7.49 16.53
CA LYS A 30 -12.39 -7.22 16.57
C LYS A 30 -12.63 -5.98 17.43
N THR A 31 -12.71 -4.81 16.80
CA THR A 31 -13.41 -3.66 17.38
C THR A 31 -14.83 -3.65 16.81
N ASN A 32 -15.83 -3.82 17.67
CA ASN A 32 -17.23 -3.60 17.34
C ASN A 32 -17.45 -2.08 17.21
N VAL A 33 -17.47 -1.55 15.99
CA VAL A 33 -18.00 -0.21 15.66
C VAL A 33 -19.04 -0.38 14.55
N PRO A 34 -20.31 -0.01 14.77
CA PRO A 34 -21.34 -0.14 13.76
C PRO A 34 -21.34 1.08 12.84
N SER A 35 -20.52 1.05 11.79
CA SER A 35 -20.77 1.71 10.49
C SER A 35 -19.59 1.44 9.57
N GLN A 36 -19.82 0.66 8.52
CA GLN A 36 -18.95 0.56 7.35
C GLN A 36 -18.54 1.95 6.88
N ALA A 37 -17.25 2.29 6.99
CA ALA A 37 -16.71 3.46 6.32
C ALA A 37 -16.56 3.10 4.85
N SER A 38 -17.40 3.67 4.00
CA SER A 38 -17.40 3.40 2.55
C SER A 38 -16.13 3.89 1.85
N HIS A 39 -15.18 4.59 2.48
CA HIS A 39 -13.92 4.94 1.82
C HIS A 39 -12.75 4.93 2.80
N PRO A 40 -11.49 4.81 2.30
CA PRO A 40 -10.33 5.09 3.13
C PRO A 40 -10.44 6.49 3.75
N SER A 41 -10.17 6.60 5.05
CA SER A 41 -10.36 7.85 5.81
C SER A 41 -9.58 9.05 5.25
N TYR A 42 -8.49 8.80 4.54
CA TYR A 42 -7.69 9.86 3.92
C TYR A 42 -8.41 10.56 2.77
N CYS A 43 -9.38 9.94 2.08
CA CYS A 43 -10.15 10.56 1.00
C CYS A 43 -10.91 11.82 1.46
N LEU A 44 -11.24 11.90 2.75
CA LEU A 44 -11.92 13.04 3.36
C LEU A 44 -10.96 14.04 4.01
N ALA A 45 -9.65 13.80 3.98
CA ALA A 45 -8.67 14.74 4.51
C ALA A 45 -8.62 16.01 3.65
N PRO A 46 -8.47 17.20 4.26
CA PRO A 46 -8.27 18.43 3.50
C PRO A 46 -6.94 18.35 2.74
N PRO A 47 -6.83 18.97 1.54
CA PRO A 47 -5.57 19.07 0.81
C PRO A 47 -4.42 19.50 1.72
N PRO A 48 -3.20 18.98 1.51
CA PRO A 48 -2.16 19.12 2.51
C PRO A 48 -1.77 20.60 2.62
N ILE A 49 -2.00 21.16 3.79
CA ILE A 49 -1.61 22.53 4.16
C ILE A 49 -0.15 22.60 4.64
N HIS A 50 0.68 21.59 4.35
CA HIS A 50 2.08 21.53 4.81
C HIS A 50 3.00 22.42 3.97
N MET A 51 2.60 23.69 3.93
CA MET A 51 3.21 24.81 3.24
C MET A 51 4.16 25.48 4.22
N GLN A 52 5.45 25.43 3.92
CA GLN A 52 6.47 26.12 4.69
C GLN A 52 6.95 27.34 3.90
N THR A 53 6.97 28.51 4.54
CA THR A 53 7.67 29.67 3.97
C THR A 53 9.16 29.36 3.89
N ARG A 54 9.70 29.37 2.68
CA ARG A 54 11.13 29.30 2.39
C ARG A 54 11.55 30.58 1.67
N TYR A 55 12.85 30.78 1.47
CA TYR A 55 13.37 31.96 0.80
C TYR A 55 14.25 31.55 -0.36
N TYR A 56 14.18 32.30 -1.46
CA TYR A 56 15.11 32.21 -2.58
C TYR A 56 15.77 33.57 -2.79
N TYR A 57 17.02 33.59 -3.26
CA TYR A 57 17.70 34.84 -3.59
C TYR A 57 17.27 35.33 -4.98
N ASN A 58 16.72 36.54 -5.05
CA ASN A 58 16.42 37.23 -6.30
C ASN A 58 17.60 38.15 -6.67
N PRO A 59 18.36 37.87 -7.75
CA PRO A 59 19.55 38.64 -8.10
C PRO A 59 19.23 40.03 -8.66
N SER A 60 18.06 40.20 -9.30
CA SER A 60 17.60 41.50 -9.82
C SER A 60 17.22 42.45 -8.68
N ALA A 61 16.58 41.93 -7.64
CA ALA A 61 16.22 42.70 -6.45
C ALA A 61 17.36 42.76 -5.41
N LYS A 62 18.36 41.88 -5.51
CA LYS A 62 19.42 41.65 -4.50
C LYS A 62 18.86 41.35 -3.11
N LEU A 63 17.76 40.59 -3.05
CA LEU A 63 17.04 40.28 -1.82
C LEU A 63 16.68 38.80 -1.75
N CYS A 64 16.60 38.26 -0.53
CA CYS A 64 15.96 36.97 -0.27
C CYS A 64 14.45 37.17 -0.18
N LEU A 65 13.69 36.59 -1.10
CA LEU A 65 12.24 36.72 -1.17
C LEU A 65 11.57 35.44 -0.68
N PRO A 66 10.47 35.54 0.08
CA PRO A 66 9.74 34.38 0.55
C PRO A 66 9.03 33.68 -0.62
N PHE A 67 8.93 32.36 -0.55
CA PHE A 67 8.08 31.54 -1.40
C PHE A 67 7.46 30.39 -0.58
N THR A 68 6.34 29.86 -1.07
CA THR A 68 5.65 28.74 -0.44
C THR A 68 6.26 27.42 -0.91
N TYR A 69 6.90 26.68 -0.01
CA TYR A 69 7.42 25.35 -0.27
C TYR A 69 6.49 24.29 0.30
N CYS A 70 5.93 23.46 -0.58
CA CYS A 70 5.18 22.28 -0.17
C CYS A 70 6.15 21.13 0.09
N GLN A 71 6.23 20.66 1.35
CA GLN A 71 6.93 19.41 1.63
C GLN A 71 6.02 18.24 1.26
N SER A 72 6.43 17.45 0.27
CA SER A 72 5.76 16.20 -0.08
C SER A 72 6.05 15.14 0.99
N ALA A 73 5.34 15.21 2.12
CA ALA A 73 5.13 14.03 2.95
C ALA A 73 4.12 13.14 2.23
N GLU A 74 4.20 11.81 2.37
CA GLU A 74 3.35 10.79 1.73
C GLU A 74 1.85 11.01 1.97
N TYR A 75 1.26 11.99 1.28
CA TYR A 75 -0.13 12.40 1.42
C TYR A 75 -0.99 11.52 0.53
N LYS A 76 -1.78 10.64 1.14
CA LYS A 76 -2.53 9.58 0.44
C LYS A 76 -3.75 10.05 -0.34
N ASN A 77 -4.28 11.23 -0.03
CA ASN A 77 -5.32 11.88 -0.85
C ASN A 77 -4.66 12.71 -1.97
N ASN A 78 -3.75 12.07 -2.70
CA ASN A 78 -3.00 12.62 -3.81
C ASN A 78 -2.92 11.55 -4.88
N PHE A 79 -3.58 11.78 -6.00
CA PHE A 79 -3.66 10.83 -7.09
C PHE A 79 -3.12 11.49 -8.35
N LEU A 80 -2.41 10.72 -9.16
CA LEU A 80 -1.81 11.24 -10.39
C LEU A 80 -2.87 11.55 -11.44
N THR A 81 -4.01 10.85 -11.39
CA THR A 81 -5.12 10.99 -12.35
C THR A 81 -6.48 11.07 -11.66
N LYS A 82 -7.46 11.65 -12.36
CA LYS A 82 -8.86 11.70 -11.92
C LYS A 82 -9.44 10.30 -11.72
N ASP A 83 -9.16 9.37 -12.63
CA ASP A 83 -9.69 8.01 -12.58
C ASP A 83 -9.17 7.23 -11.37
N GLU A 84 -7.90 7.42 -11.01
CA GLU A 84 -7.31 6.82 -9.80
C GLU A 84 -7.97 7.35 -8.52
N CYS A 85 -8.24 8.65 -8.46
CA CYS A 85 -9.00 9.26 -7.38
C CYS A 85 -10.41 8.68 -7.25
N VAL A 86 -11.15 8.61 -8.36
CA VAL A 86 -12.54 8.09 -8.38
C VAL A 86 -12.59 6.63 -7.98
N LYS A 87 -11.72 5.78 -8.55
CA LYS A 87 -11.64 4.35 -8.21
C LYS A 87 -11.31 4.10 -6.74
N THR A 88 -10.52 4.99 -6.12
CA THR A 88 -10.07 4.82 -4.73
C THR A 88 -11.06 5.42 -3.72
N CYS A 89 -11.69 6.54 -4.07
CA CYS A 89 -12.42 7.39 -3.12
C CYS A 89 -13.91 7.61 -3.45
N ALA A 90 -14.43 7.09 -4.57
CA ALA A 90 -15.85 7.26 -4.95
C ALA A 90 -16.55 5.95 -5.36
N ASP A 91 -15.80 4.97 -5.87
CA ASP A 91 -16.33 3.66 -6.31
C ASP A 91 -16.28 2.61 -5.18
N VAL A 92 -17.04 2.79 -4.11
CA VAL A 92 -17.07 1.83 -2.97
C VAL A 92 -18.47 1.56 -2.45
#